data_AF-A0A1C5K467-F1
#
_entry.id   AF-A0A1C5K467-F1
#
_cell.length_a   1.000
_cell.length_b   1.000
_cell.length_c   1.000
_cell.angle_alpha   90.00
_cell.angle_beta   90.00
_cell.angle_gamma   90.00
#
_symmetry.space_group_name_H-M   'P 1'
#
loop_
_entity.id
_entity.type
_entity.pdbx_description
1 polymer ?
#
loop_
_entity_poly.entity_id
_entity_poly.type
_entity_poly.pdbx_seq_one_letter_code
_entity_poly.pdbx_strand_id
1 'polypeptide(L)'
;MASTRGRLIGLFALAAALPAVEEAVLVAARFHAAQGLAPQVTAVWPYDSYHDMRWLLVYHDSWGSFGLGLLALIVIRALLSALLTWLAWPAGEARPSRRWLLRRNLEVAVVAALVVSPWAALSVAFSAVALSWYLFASLGPLVVTAPFLARAGVVDRWWRGLPTIELLGWSTLNFVVLTLAGALISSAPGWWGVPVAAFAGTVNGVLWLRTVAAAVLPVRVRLPRVPAAPIVIALAVVGAIWAESFIGVAAGGQDGPWRPPVVTQRLPAEVREAVIVLGGHDSRWQGTPPADPRVERFSYRGLDRRGRPLPYEPEATHQSLDTSAGLLAAQVEALHRRTGRPIALVGQSEGAMVARAFLDKLPRGPVTAVVLFSPLVQAGRTYYPPPGYEGWGVATGWQLRALFWLANLPRPVKDHPDEAFVRSMLVDAAFYRNRTLCPVPGVRIIAFLPTVSAAEAPPGEYTHVPVYQMPALHGGLIGNRAVQDQVIRFLEGAPVDQPRREYDLLQRLGSAWQAPSLLLSQNPVWSASREGDPARTGRVCQPR
;
A
#
# COMPACT_ATOMS: atom_id res chain seq x y z
N MET A 1 46.16 -11.98 1.96
CA MET A 1 45.44 -11.02 2.84
C MET A 1 45.03 -9.82 1.99
N ALA A 2 43.73 -9.54 1.79
CA ALA A 2 43.34 -8.33 1.08
C ALA A 2 43.70 -7.09 1.92
N SER A 3 44.38 -6.10 1.32
CA SER A 3 44.67 -4.83 1.99
C SER A 3 43.38 -4.14 2.41
N THR A 4 43.41 -3.35 3.50
CA THR A 4 42.25 -2.59 3.99
C THR A 4 41.59 -1.78 2.87
N ARG A 5 42.40 -1.20 1.99
CA ARG A 5 41.96 -0.46 0.80
C ARG A 5 41.17 -1.34 -0.18
N GLY A 6 41.68 -2.53 -0.51
CA GLY A 6 41.01 -3.46 -1.44
C GLY A 6 39.64 -3.92 -0.92
N ARG A 7 39.49 -4.08 0.41
CA ARG A 7 38.21 -4.44 1.02
C ARG A 7 37.17 -3.33 0.92
N LEU A 8 37.57 -2.08 1.19
CA LEU A 8 36.66 -0.94 1.09
C LEU A 8 36.19 -0.74 -0.36
N ILE A 9 37.11 -0.86 -1.32
CA ILE A 9 36.76 -0.83 -2.75
C ILE A 9 35.76 -1.94 -3.07
N GLY A 10 36.01 -3.17 -2.61
CA GLY A 10 35.09 -4.30 -2.81
C GLY A 10 33.71 -4.07 -2.18
N LEU A 11 33.65 -3.46 -0.99
CA LEU A 11 32.39 -3.14 -0.32
C LEU A 11 31.56 -2.16 -1.13
N PHE A 12 32.15 -1.02 -1.52
CA PHE A 12 31.44 0.01 -2.26
C PHE A 12 31.07 -0.46 -3.67
N ALA A 13 31.96 -1.19 -4.35
CA ALA A 13 31.68 -1.77 -5.66
C ALA A 13 30.48 -2.73 -5.59
N LEU A 14 30.46 -3.66 -4.63
CA LEU A 14 29.35 -4.60 -4.45
C LEU A 14 28.05 -3.88 -4.06
N ALA A 15 28.13 -2.97 -3.10
CA ALA A 15 26.96 -2.25 -2.59
C ALA A 15 26.33 -1.34 -3.64
N ALA A 16 27.13 -0.78 -4.56
CA ALA A 16 26.69 0.07 -5.67
C ALA A 16 26.22 -0.74 -6.89
N ALA A 17 26.92 -1.82 -7.25
CA ALA A 17 26.66 -2.55 -8.49
C ALA A 17 25.28 -3.22 -8.50
N LEU A 18 24.86 -3.84 -7.39
CA LEU A 18 23.58 -4.56 -7.36
C LEU A 18 22.36 -3.63 -7.54
N PRO A 19 22.22 -2.52 -6.80
CA PRO A 19 21.16 -1.54 -7.07
C PRO A 19 21.19 -0.98 -8.49
N ALA A 20 22.38 -0.74 -9.04
CA ALA A 20 22.53 -0.24 -10.41
C ALA A 20 22.04 -1.25 -11.45
N VAL A 21 22.37 -2.54 -11.26
CA VAL A 21 21.92 -3.63 -12.12
C VAL A 21 20.41 -3.81 -12.01
N GLU A 22 19.86 -3.80 -10.81
CA GLU A 22 18.41 -3.91 -10.62
C GLU A 22 17.67 -2.75 -11.29
N GLU A 23 18.11 -1.51 -11.06
CA GLU A 23 17.49 -0.34 -11.70
C GLU A 23 17.64 -0.38 -13.23
N ALA A 24 18.78 -0.83 -13.76
CA ALA A 24 18.97 -1.01 -15.19
C ALA A 24 17.96 -2.03 -15.78
N VAL A 25 17.71 -3.13 -15.07
CA VAL A 25 16.69 -4.12 -15.47
C VAL A 25 15.29 -3.52 -15.41
N LEU A 26 14.95 -2.77 -14.36
CA LEU A 26 13.65 -2.13 -14.21
C LEU A 26 13.40 -1.08 -15.30
N VAL A 27 14.38 -0.23 -15.61
CA VAL A 27 14.33 0.74 -16.71
C VAL A 27 14.17 0.02 -18.06
N ALA A 28 14.97 -1.02 -18.33
CA ALA A 28 14.89 -1.78 -19.58
C ALA A 28 13.54 -2.49 -19.76
N ALA A 29 12.98 -3.03 -18.69
CA ALA A 29 11.65 -3.65 -18.67
C ALA A 29 10.50 -2.62 -18.69
N ARG A 30 10.81 -1.32 -18.61
CA ARG A 30 9.85 -0.23 -18.41
C ARG A 30 8.95 -0.48 -17.22
N PHE A 31 9.50 -0.88 -16.08
CA PHE A 31 8.75 -1.17 -14.87
C PHE A 31 8.81 0.00 -13.87
N HIS A 32 8.23 1.13 -14.29
CA HIS A 32 8.25 2.41 -13.59
C HIS A 32 7.86 2.31 -12.11
N ALA A 33 6.78 1.61 -11.78
CA ALA A 33 6.26 1.55 -10.42
C ALA A 33 7.18 0.87 -9.39
N ALA A 34 8.18 0.10 -9.85
CA ALA A 34 9.10 -0.64 -8.98
C ALA A 34 10.48 0.02 -8.81
N GLN A 35 10.81 1.06 -9.59
CA GLN A 35 12.16 1.64 -9.62
C GLN A 35 12.66 2.14 -8.25
N GLY A 36 11.77 2.68 -7.41
CA GLY A 36 12.10 3.12 -6.06
C GLY A 36 12.61 2.02 -5.11
N LEU A 37 12.49 0.75 -5.49
CA LEU A 37 12.91 -0.40 -4.69
C LEU A 37 14.41 -0.71 -4.80
N ALA A 38 15.04 -0.42 -5.94
CA ALA A 38 16.38 -0.90 -6.29
C ALA A 38 17.47 -0.66 -5.22
N PRO A 39 17.52 0.48 -4.51
CA PRO A 39 18.51 0.69 -3.44
C PRO A 39 18.42 -0.31 -2.28
N GLN A 40 17.31 -1.02 -2.12
CA GLN A 40 17.10 -1.89 -0.97
C GLN A 40 17.81 -3.24 -1.10
N VAL A 41 18.21 -3.66 -2.30
CA VAL A 41 18.87 -4.95 -2.52
C VAL A 41 20.17 -5.10 -1.71
N THR A 42 20.86 -3.99 -1.42
CA THR A 42 22.08 -3.92 -0.59
C THR A 42 21.89 -3.17 0.73
N ALA A 43 20.65 -2.92 1.14
CA ALA A 43 20.37 -2.27 2.42
C ALA A 43 20.80 -3.14 3.61
N VAL A 44 20.92 -2.50 4.77
CA VAL A 44 21.11 -3.18 6.06
C VAL A 44 19.78 -3.83 6.48
N TRP A 45 19.85 -4.97 7.18
CA TRP A 45 18.65 -5.65 7.67
C TRP A 45 17.74 -4.75 8.52
N PRO A 46 16.41 -4.97 8.45
CA PRO A 46 15.70 -5.95 7.63
C PRO A 46 15.25 -5.43 6.25
N TYR A 47 15.64 -4.22 5.86
CA TYR A 47 15.02 -3.54 4.70
C TYR A 47 15.25 -4.32 3.39
N ASP A 48 16.38 -4.99 3.28
CA ASP A 48 16.74 -5.85 2.15
C ASP A 48 15.93 -7.17 2.11
N SER A 49 15.63 -7.75 3.27
CA SER A 49 14.74 -8.92 3.38
C SER A 49 13.28 -8.53 3.12
N TYR A 50 12.88 -7.30 3.48
CA TYR A 50 11.56 -6.75 3.15
C TYR A 50 11.40 -6.46 1.67
N HIS A 51 12.45 -6.01 1.02
CA HIS A 51 12.55 -5.94 -0.43
C HIS A 51 12.32 -7.31 -1.08
N ASP A 52 13.11 -8.30 -0.69
CA ASP A 52 13.06 -9.66 -1.27
C ASP A 52 11.68 -10.31 -1.08
N MET A 53 11.11 -10.22 0.12
CA MET A 53 9.82 -10.83 0.42
C MET A 53 8.68 -10.16 -0.34
N ARG A 54 8.71 -8.84 -0.58
CA ARG A 54 7.67 -8.17 -1.39
C ARG A 54 7.73 -8.64 -2.85
N TRP A 55 8.92 -8.80 -3.42
CA TRP A 55 9.08 -9.38 -4.75
C TRP A 55 8.54 -10.81 -4.80
N LEU A 56 8.98 -11.67 -3.87
CA LEU A 56 8.53 -13.07 -3.82
C LEU A 56 7.01 -13.18 -3.69
N LEU A 57 6.41 -12.43 -2.75
CA LEU A 57 4.97 -12.52 -2.46
C LEU A 57 4.09 -12.00 -3.60
N VAL A 58 4.60 -11.14 -4.49
CA VAL A 58 3.86 -10.74 -5.70
C VAL A 58 4.15 -11.68 -6.86
N TYR A 59 5.41 -12.10 -7.03
CA TYR A 59 5.91 -12.79 -8.22
C TYR A 59 6.21 -14.29 -7.98
N HIS A 60 5.16 -15.06 -7.68
CA HIS A 60 5.18 -16.53 -7.77
C HIS A 60 3.80 -17.01 -8.24
N ASP A 61 3.73 -18.03 -9.09
CA ASP A 61 2.48 -18.53 -9.69
C ASP A 61 2.02 -19.89 -9.14
N SER A 62 2.87 -20.55 -8.35
CA SER A 62 2.66 -21.88 -7.81
C SER A 62 3.38 -22.04 -6.47
N TRP A 63 3.01 -23.06 -5.69
CA TRP A 63 3.73 -23.39 -4.44
C TRP A 63 5.18 -23.80 -4.70
N GLY A 64 5.45 -24.49 -5.81
CA GLY A 64 6.80 -24.85 -6.23
C GLY A 64 7.67 -23.63 -6.51
N SER A 65 7.14 -22.67 -7.31
CA SER A 65 7.80 -21.39 -7.59
C SER A 65 8.06 -20.60 -6.30
N PHE A 66 7.08 -20.54 -5.39
CA PHE A 66 7.25 -19.90 -4.08
C PHE A 66 8.34 -20.57 -3.24
N GLY A 67 8.31 -21.90 -3.10
CA GLY A 67 9.27 -22.64 -2.28
C GLY A 67 10.70 -22.52 -2.79
N LEU A 68 10.90 -22.65 -4.11
CA LEU A 68 12.20 -22.46 -4.76
C LEU A 68 12.67 -21.01 -4.64
N GLY A 69 11.77 -20.04 -4.87
CA GLY A 69 12.06 -18.62 -4.73
C GLY A 69 12.47 -18.24 -3.31
N LEU A 70 11.74 -18.72 -2.29
CA LEU A 70 12.06 -18.49 -0.88
C LEU A 70 13.43 -19.06 -0.52
N LEU A 71 13.72 -20.29 -0.94
CA LEU A 71 15.03 -20.91 -0.70
C LEU A 71 16.15 -20.12 -1.37
N ALA A 72 15.97 -19.73 -2.63
CA ALA A 72 16.94 -18.94 -3.38
C ALA A 72 17.20 -17.59 -2.70
N LEU A 73 16.14 -16.88 -2.29
CA LEU A 73 16.26 -15.60 -1.60
C LEU A 73 17.01 -15.74 -0.27
N ILE A 74 16.68 -16.75 0.54
CA ILE A 74 17.40 -17.00 1.81
C ILE A 74 18.89 -17.25 1.56
N VAL A 75 19.23 -18.08 0.56
CA VAL A 75 20.64 -18.40 0.24
C VAL A 75 21.38 -17.18 -0.31
N ILE A 76 20.81 -16.47 -1.28
CA ILE A 76 21.42 -15.27 -1.88
C ILE A 76 21.61 -14.19 -0.82
N ARG A 77 20.59 -13.96 0.01
CA ARG A 77 20.63 -12.99 1.11
C ARG A 77 21.71 -13.36 2.13
N ALA A 78 21.78 -14.62 2.53
CA ALA A 78 22.82 -15.10 3.44
C ALA A 78 24.23 -14.87 2.91
N LEU A 79 24.46 -15.18 1.62
CA LEU A 79 25.74 -14.98 0.95
C LEU A 79 26.11 -13.50 0.85
N LEU A 80 25.15 -12.66 0.42
CA LEU A 80 25.35 -11.24 0.23
C LEU A 80 25.60 -10.53 1.58
N SER A 81 24.78 -10.76 2.59
CA SER A 81 24.94 -10.16 3.92
C SER A 81 26.23 -10.63 4.61
N ALA A 82 26.62 -11.91 4.44
CA ALA A 82 27.91 -12.40 4.94
C ALA A 82 29.09 -11.70 4.25
N LEU A 83 29.02 -11.50 2.94
CA LEU A 83 30.07 -10.83 2.17
C LEU A 83 30.16 -9.34 2.51
N LEU A 84 29.04 -8.63 2.56
CA LEU A 84 28.98 -7.22 2.98
C LEU A 84 29.51 -7.05 4.40
N THR A 85 29.11 -7.91 5.34
CA THR A 85 29.62 -7.92 6.72
C THR A 85 31.13 -8.18 6.77
N TRP A 86 31.62 -9.16 6.01
CA TRP A 86 33.05 -9.47 5.96
C TRP A 86 33.89 -8.32 5.38
N LEU A 87 33.38 -7.67 4.33
CA LEU A 87 34.02 -6.51 3.71
C LEU A 87 33.96 -5.28 4.63
N ALA A 88 32.88 -5.10 5.39
CA ALA A 88 32.67 -3.98 6.31
C ALA A 88 33.35 -4.14 7.68
N TRP A 89 33.92 -5.31 8.00
CA TRP A 89 34.51 -5.57 9.32
C TRP A 89 35.58 -4.53 9.72
N PRO A 90 35.57 -3.99 10.96
CA PRO A 90 36.53 -2.98 11.40
C PRO A 90 37.99 -3.39 11.21
N ALA A 91 38.86 -2.42 10.91
CA ALA A 91 40.30 -2.64 10.94
C ALA A 91 40.77 -2.76 12.39
N GLY A 92 41.74 -3.64 12.66
CA GLY A 92 42.27 -3.89 14.01
C GLY A 92 41.53 -4.98 14.80
N GLU A 93 40.29 -5.30 14.43
CA GLU A 93 39.51 -6.35 15.11
C GLU A 93 39.69 -7.73 14.48
N ALA A 94 39.75 -8.75 15.34
CA ALA A 94 39.81 -10.15 14.90
C ALA A 94 38.53 -10.50 14.13
N ARG A 95 38.70 -10.97 12.89
CA ARG A 95 37.58 -11.37 12.04
C ARG A 95 37.14 -12.79 12.36
N PRO A 96 35.83 -13.06 12.45
CA PRO A 96 35.32 -14.42 12.45
C PRO A 96 35.69 -15.15 11.16
N SER A 97 35.67 -16.47 11.23
CA SER A 97 35.88 -17.29 10.03
C SER A 97 34.74 -17.04 9.03
N ARG A 98 35.05 -17.16 7.73
CA ARG A 98 34.05 -17.02 6.65
C ARG A 98 32.89 -18.01 6.79
N ARG A 99 33.20 -19.23 7.26
CA ARG A 99 32.18 -20.28 7.52
C ARG A 99 31.22 -19.87 8.63
N TRP A 100 31.74 -19.28 9.71
CA TRP A 100 30.90 -18.77 10.79
C TRP A 100 29.99 -17.64 10.29
N LEU A 101 30.54 -16.66 9.55
CA LEU A 101 29.73 -15.56 8.99
C LEU A 101 28.64 -16.09 8.06
N LEU A 102 28.96 -17.03 7.17
CA LEU A 102 27.98 -17.60 6.25
C LEU A 102 26.87 -18.34 6.98
N ARG A 103 27.21 -19.27 7.89
CA ARG A 103 26.22 -19.99 8.69
C ARG A 103 25.34 -19.02 9.47
N ARG A 104 25.97 -18.01 10.09
CA ARG A 104 25.25 -17.02 10.88
C ARG A 104 24.28 -16.20 10.04
N ASN A 105 24.73 -15.70 8.89
CA ASN A 105 23.86 -14.91 8.03
C ASN A 105 22.77 -15.77 7.39
N LEU A 106 22.97 -17.08 7.23
CA LEU A 106 21.90 -18.01 6.84
C LEU A 106 20.84 -18.15 7.94
N GLU A 107 21.24 -18.37 9.19
CA GLU A 107 20.32 -18.41 10.34
C GLU A 107 19.50 -17.10 10.43
N VAL A 108 20.16 -15.95 10.29
CA VAL A 108 19.50 -14.65 10.38
C VAL A 108 18.63 -14.37 9.15
N ALA A 109 19.02 -14.78 7.94
CA ALA A 109 18.18 -14.63 6.75
C ALA A 109 16.86 -15.39 6.89
N VAL A 110 16.88 -16.59 7.47
CA VAL A 110 15.65 -17.34 7.80
C VAL A 110 14.80 -16.58 8.82
N VAL A 111 15.40 -16.11 9.91
CA VAL A 111 14.67 -15.34 10.94
C VAL A 111 14.09 -14.05 10.36
N ALA A 112 14.87 -13.29 9.58
CA ALA A 112 14.44 -12.05 8.96
C ALA A 112 13.28 -12.31 7.98
N ALA A 113 13.38 -13.33 7.13
CA ALA A 113 12.29 -13.71 6.23
C ALA A 113 11.00 -14.01 7.00
N LEU A 114 11.07 -14.79 8.09
CA LEU A 114 9.89 -15.10 8.93
C LEU A 114 9.29 -13.86 9.61
N VAL A 115 10.14 -13.00 10.17
CA VAL A 115 9.71 -11.77 10.88
C VAL A 115 9.07 -10.78 9.93
N VAL A 116 9.63 -10.65 8.73
CA VAL A 116 9.25 -9.63 7.76
C VAL A 116 8.10 -10.10 6.86
N SER A 117 7.98 -11.40 6.62
CA SER A 117 6.94 -12.02 5.78
C SER A 117 5.51 -11.52 6.07
N PRO A 118 5.00 -11.49 7.32
CA PRO A 118 3.63 -11.00 7.57
C PRO A 118 3.46 -9.53 7.22
N TRP A 119 4.48 -8.70 7.42
CA TRP A 119 4.45 -7.27 7.06
C TRP A 119 4.56 -7.05 5.54
N ALA A 120 5.36 -7.87 4.85
CA ALA A 120 5.40 -7.89 3.40
C ALA A 120 4.06 -8.34 2.80
N ALA A 121 3.37 -9.32 3.40
CA ALA A 121 2.03 -9.72 3.01
C ALA A 121 1.02 -8.57 3.20
N LEU A 122 1.06 -7.86 4.33
CA LEU A 122 0.22 -6.67 4.53
C LEU A 122 0.52 -5.55 3.52
N SER A 123 1.78 -5.38 3.08
CA SER A 123 2.13 -4.47 1.98
C SER A 123 1.58 -4.91 0.61
N VAL A 124 1.46 -6.23 0.39
CA VAL A 124 0.76 -6.78 -0.78
C VAL A 124 -0.74 -6.54 -0.68
N ALA A 125 -1.35 -6.74 0.50
CA ALA A 125 -2.77 -6.42 0.73
C ALA A 125 -3.06 -4.94 0.53
N PHE A 126 -2.21 -4.06 1.06
CA PHE A 126 -2.22 -2.62 0.77
C PHE A 126 -2.29 -2.35 -0.74
N SER A 127 -1.47 -3.02 -1.53
CA SER A 127 -1.42 -2.81 -2.98
C SER A 127 -2.66 -3.36 -3.71
N ALA A 128 -3.37 -4.32 -3.11
CA ALA A 128 -4.64 -4.84 -3.62
C ALA A 128 -5.80 -3.85 -3.41
N VAL A 129 -5.89 -3.20 -2.25
CA VAL A 129 -7.03 -2.34 -1.89
C VAL A 129 -6.71 -0.84 -1.80
N ALA A 130 -5.45 -0.45 -1.98
CA ALA A 130 -4.94 0.91 -1.89
C ALA A 130 -5.25 1.64 -0.55
N LEU A 131 -5.18 0.94 0.58
CA LEU A 131 -5.42 1.53 1.91
C LEU A 131 -4.10 1.88 2.62
N SER A 132 -3.73 3.17 2.67
CA SER A 132 -2.42 3.65 3.17
C SER A 132 -2.02 3.12 4.55
N TRP A 133 -3.00 2.78 5.38
CA TRP A 133 -2.80 2.31 6.75
C TRP A 133 -1.96 1.03 6.84
N TYR A 134 -2.19 0.08 5.93
CA TYR A 134 -1.40 -1.15 5.87
C TYR A 134 0.06 -0.88 5.51
N LEU A 135 0.32 0.11 4.64
CA LEU A 135 1.67 0.56 4.34
C LEU A 135 2.36 1.10 5.60
N PHE A 136 1.77 2.08 6.29
CA PHE A 136 2.39 2.65 7.48
C PHE A 136 2.54 1.62 8.62
N ALA A 137 1.54 0.76 8.82
CA ALA A 137 1.61 -0.33 9.79
C ALA A 137 2.76 -1.29 9.49
N SER A 138 3.05 -1.56 8.21
CA SER A 138 4.17 -2.43 7.80
C SER A 138 5.56 -1.83 8.08
N LEU A 139 5.71 -0.51 8.14
CA LEU A 139 7.01 0.15 8.28
C LEU A 139 7.53 0.24 9.72
N GLY A 140 6.64 0.49 10.69
CA GLY A 140 7.03 0.61 12.10
C GLY A 140 7.83 -0.60 12.63
N PRO A 141 7.33 -1.83 12.46
CA PRO A 141 8.03 -3.06 12.85
C PRO A 141 9.41 -3.23 12.20
N LEU A 142 9.57 -2.80 10.94
CA LEU A 142 10.87 -2.86 10.26
C LEU A 142 11.88 -1.96 10.95
N VAL A 143 11.51 -0.70 11.23
CA VAL A 143 12.37 0.26 11.94
C VAL A 143 12.71 -0.23 13.36
N VAL A 144 11.72 -0.78 14.07
CA VAL A 144 11.90 -1.29 15.45
C VAL A 144 12.81 -2.53 15.49
N THR A 145 12.69 -3.44 14.54
CA THR A 145 13.47 -4.68 14.48
C THR A 145 14.87 -4.49 13.87
N ALA A 146 15.08 -3.43 13.09
CA ALA A 146 16.35 -3.13 12.41
C ALA A 146 17.61 -3.21 13.27
N PRO A 147 17.71 -2.51 14.42
CA PRO A 147 18.94 -2.56 15.21
C PRO A 147 19.20 -3.94 15.85
N PHE A 148 18.17 -4.77 16.01
CA PHE A 148 18.32 -6.14 16.52
C PHE A 148 18.79 -7.11 15.44
N LEU A 149 18.17 -7.07 14.26
CA LEU A 149 18.51 -7.94 13.14
C LEU A 149 19.87 -7.58 12.54
N ALA A 150 20.20 -6.29 12.42
CA ALA A 150 21.52 -5.86 11.99
C ALA A 150 22.64 -6.37 12.90
N ARG A 151 22.42 -6.40 14.22
CA ARG A 151 23.35 -6.98 15.20
C ARG A 151 23.45 -8.50 15.07
N ALA A 152 22.36 -9.17 14.67
CA ALA A 152 22.27 -10.64 14.62
C ALA A 152 23.31 -11.28 13.69
N GLY A 153 23.61 -10.66 12.55
CA GLY A 153 24.59 -11.18 11.58
C GLY A 153 26.05 -11.05 12.00
N VAL A 154 26.30 -10.28 13.07
CA VAL A 154 27.63 -9.82 13.42
C VAL A 154 28.14 -10.45 14.72
N VAL A 155 27.26 -10.75 15.69
CA VAL A 155 27.67 -11.25 17.03
C VAL A 155 26.90 -12.50 17.47
N ASP A 156 27.52 -13.36 18.29
CA ASP A 156 26.94 -14.62 18.77
C ASP A 156 25.72 -14.41 19.70
N ARG A 157 25.83 -13.49 20.67
CA ARG A 157 24.82 -13.23 21.71
C ARG A 157 23.88 -12.06 21.37
N TRP A 158 23.53 -11.90 20.10
CA TRP A 158 22.65 -10.83 19.59
C TRP A 158 21.26 -10.80 20.23
N TRP A 159 20.76 -11.97 20.64
CA TRP A 159 19.43 -12.12 21.21
C TRP A 159 19.29 -11.51 22.61
N ARG A 160 20.41 -11.21 23.28
CA ARG A 160 20.45 -10.58 24.61
C ARG A 160 20.86 -9.11 24.56
N GLY A 161 20.24 -8.31 25.42
CA GLY A 161 20.55 -6.89 25.60
C GLY A 161 19.96 -6.01 24.52
N LEU A 162 19.71 -4.76 24.88
CA LEU A 162 19.23 -3.75 23.94
C LEU A 162 20.35 -3.36 22.97
N PRO A 163 20.03 -3.11 21.69
CA PRO A 163 20.95 -2.49 20.76
C PRO A 163 21.43 -1.14 21.28
N THR A 164 22.62 -0.74 20.87
CA THR A 164 23.16 0.56 21.24
C THR A 164 22.43 1.68 20.48
N ILE A 165 22.56 2.92 20.96
CA ILE A 165 21.94 4.08 20.29
C ILE A 165 22.55 4.31 18.91
N GLU A 166 23.82 3.95 18.71
CA GLU A 166 24.51 4.01 17.43
C GLU A 166 23.90 3.01 16.44
N LEU A 167 23.63 1.77 16.86
CA LEU A 167 22.96 0.79 16.02
C LEU A 167 21.56 1.25 15.62
N LEU A 168 20.78 1.77 16.56
CA LEU A 168 19.47 2.37 16.26
C LEU A 168 19.60 3.55 15.29
N GLY A 169 20.60 4.42 15.49
CA GLY A 169 20.85 5.58 14.65
C GLY A 169 21.20 5.20 13.21
N TRP A 170 22.15 4.28 13.00
CA TRP A 170 22.55 3.84 11.66
C TRP A 170 21.45 3.05 10.95
N SER A 171 20.72 2.19 11.67
CA SER A 171 19.61 1.44 11.08
C SER A 171 18.43 2.35 10.70
N THR A 172 18.16 3.40 11.48
CA THR A 172 17.13 4.39 11.16
C THR A 172 17.58 5.30 10.02
N LEU A 173 18.86 5.68 9.99
CA LEU A 173 19.41 6.45 8.88
C LEU A 173 19.30 5.69 7.57
N ASN A 174 19.45 4.35 7.57
CA ASN A 174 19.25 3.58 6.35
C ASN A 174 17.82 3.70 5.83
N PHE A 175 16.80 3.64 6.68
CA PHE A 175 15.41 3.89 6.28
C PHE A 175 15.24 5.27 5.61
N VAL A 176 15.83 6.31 6.20
CA VAL A 176 15.79 7.67 5.63
C VAL A 176 16.48 7.70 4.25
N VAL A 177 17.67 7.11 4.14
CA VAL A 177 18.43 7.04 2.88
C VAL A 177 17.62 6.31 1.80
N LEU A 178 16.98 5.18 2.13
CA LEU A 178 16.17 4.42 1.18
C LEU A 178 14.93 5.20 0.72
N THR A 179 14.27 5.91 1.63
CA THR A 179 13.13 6.77 1.33
C THR A 179 13.53 7.89 0.34
N LEU A 180 14.64 8.57 0.62
CA LEU A 180 15.16 9.64 -0.23
C LEU A 180 15.67 9.10 -1.58
N ALA A 181 16.37 7.97 -1.57
CA ALA A 181 16.87 7.34 -2.79
C ALA A 181 15.72 6.90 -3.70
N GLY A 182 14.67 6.26 -3.16
CA GLY A 182 13.49 5.91 -3.93
C GLY A 182 12.80 7.14 -4.54
N ALA A 183 12.70 8.23 -3.78
CA ALA A 183 12.16 9.49 -4.29
C ALA A 183 13.00 10.11 -5.41
N LEU A 184 14.33 10.08 -5.28
CA LEU A 184 15.27 10.58 -6.29
C LEU A 184 15.21 9.74 -7.57
N ILE A 185 15.22 8.41 -7.46
CA ILE A 185 15.09 7.50 -8.60
C ILE A 185 13.77 7.73 -9.32
N SER A 186 12.67 7.79 -8.56
CA SER A 186 11.32 8.06 -9.11
C SER A 186 11.17 9.45 -9.73
N SER A 187 12.12 10.36 -9.46
CA SER A 187 12.18 11.69 -10.08
C SER A 187 13.15 11.75 -11.26
N ALA A 188 14.02 10.74 -11.42
CA ALA A 188 15.05 10.71 -12.43
C ALA A 188 14.47 10.19 -13.76
N PRO A 189 14.76 10.84 -14.89
CA PRO A 189 14.24 10.38 -16.17
C PRO A 189 15.01 9.14 -16.67
N GLY A 190 14.31 8.03 -16.83
CA GLY A 190 14.80 6.82 -17.50
C GLY A 190 16.12 6.30 -16.93
N TRP A 191 17.15 6.20 -17.78
CA TRP A 191 18.45 5.65 -17.42
C TRP A 191 19.22 6.45 -16.36
N TRP A 192 18.83 7.69 -16.04
CA TRP A 192 19.41 8.44 -14.92
C TRP A 192 19.11 7.83 -13.55
N GLY A 193 18.09 6.97 -13.44
CA GLY A 193 17.86 6.17 -12.23
C GLY A 193 19.05 5.30 -11.87
N VAL A 194 19.75 4.73 -12.86
CA VAL A 194 20.87 3.78 -12.66
C VAL A 194 22.04 4.39 -11.87
N PRO A 195 22.62 5.55 -12.26
CA PRO A 195 23.68 6.17 -11.47
C PRO A 195 23.19 6.64 -10.09
N VAL A 196 21.92 7.03 -9.95
CA VAL A 196 21.34 7.38 -8.63
C VAL A 196 21.25 6.15 -7.73
N ALA A 197 20.80 5.01 -8.26
CA ALA A 197 20.78 3.73 -7.55
C ALA A 197 22.20 3.28 -7.15
N ALA A 198 23.18 3.42 -8.05
CA ALA A 198 24.58 3.14 -7.75
C ALA A 198 25.12 4.01 -6.61
N PHE A 199 24.80 5.31 -6.62
CA PHE A 199 25.17 6.22 -5.55
C PHE A 199 24.51 5.85 -4.22
N ALA A 200 23.20 5.57 -4.22
CA ALA A 200 22.48 5.11 -3.03
C ALA A 200 23.07 3.81 -2.47
N GLY A 201 23.45 2.87 -3.34
CA GLY A 201 24.17 1.65 -2.97
C GLY A 201 25.54 1.93 -2.36
N THR A 202 26.27 2.93 -2.85
CA THR A 202 27.52 3.37 -2.21
C THR A 202 27.29 3.88 -0.79
N VAL A 203 26.21 4.64 -0.57
CA VAL A 203 25.79 5.10 0.77
C VAL A 203 25.42 3.91 1.66
N ASN A 204 24.72 2.89 1.14
CA ASN A 204 24.50 1.63 1.87
C ASN A 204 25.83 0.99 2.30
N GLY A 205 26.85 0.99 1.43
CA GLY A 205 28.20 0.52 1.79
C GLY A 205 28.78 1.25 3.01
N VAL A 206 28.58 2.57 3.10
CA VAL A 206 28.98 3.36 4.28
C VAL A 206 28.17 2.95 5.51
N LEU A 207 26.86 2.76 5.35
CA LEU A 207 25.98 2.32 6.44
C LEU A 207 26.33 0.91 6.94
N TRP A 208 26.77 0.00 6.06
CA TRP A 208 27.32 -1.30 6.43
C TRP A 208 28.59 -1.15 7.28
N LEU A 209 29.54 -0.29 6.87
CA LEU A 209 30.75 -0.02 7.68
C LEU A 209 30.40 0.44 9.08
N ARG A 210 29.47 1.41 9.19
CA ARG A 210 29.09 2.00 10.47
C ARG A 210 28.28 1.05 11.34
N THR A 211 27.35 0.32 10.76
CA THR A 211 26.51 -0.64 11.47
C THR A 211 27.32 -1.83 11.98
N VAL A 212 28.19 -2.41 11.15
CA VAL A 212 29.04 -3.52 11.56
C VAL A 212 30.02 -3.06 12.65
N ALA A 213 30.63 -1.88 12.51
CA ALA A 213 31.48 -1.33 13.56
C ALA A 213 30.73 -1.12 14.88
N ALA A 214 29.52 -0.55 14.85
CA ALA A 214 28.69 -0.35 16.05
C ALA A 214 28.26 -1.68 16.70
N ALA A 215 28.09 -2.75 15.92
CA ALA A 215 27.77 -4.08 16.44
C ALA A 215 29.00 -4.80 17.05
N VAL A 216 30.19 -4.66 16.44
CA VAL A 216 31.43 -5.30 16.92
C VAL A 216 32.02 -4.56 18.12
N LEU A 217 31.98 -3.22 18.12
CA LEU A 217 32.57 -2.35 19.13
C LEU A 217 31.48 -1.55 19.88
N PRO A 218 30.57 -2.22 20.60
CA PRO A 218 29.50 -1.52 21.29
C PRO A 218 30.07 -0.73 22.47
N VAL A 219 29.77 0.57 22.53
CA VAL A 219 30.17 1.44 23.65
C VAL A 219 29.59 0.92 24.97
N ARG A 220 28.28 0.61 24.98
CA ARG A 220 27.59 0.05 26.16
C ARG A 220 26.33 -0.71 25.78
N VAL A 221 26.27 -2.00 26.13
CA VAL A 221 25.05 -2.81 25.99
C VAL A 221 24.21 -2.69 27.26
N ARG A 222 23.00 -2.16 27.14
CA ARG A 222 22.04 -2.08 28.25
C ARG A 222 21.27 -3.40 28.39
N LEU A 223 20.90 -3.73 29.64
CA LEU A 223 20.13 -4.94 29.96
C LEU A 223 20.71 -6.26 29.37
N PRO A 224 22.02 -6.54 29.51
CA PRO A 224 22.71 -7.60 28.75
C PRO A 224 22.23 -9.03 29.01
N ARG A 225 21.35 -9.25 30.00
CA ARG A 225 20.74 -10.55 30.33
C ARG A 225 19.34 -10.72 29.75
N VAL A 226 18.67 -9.64 29.38
CA VAL A 226 17.28 -9.66 28.88
C VAL A 226 17.26 -10.21 27.46
N PRO A 227 16.38 -11.17 27.12
CA PRO A 227 16.22 -11.69 25.76
C PRO A 227 15.44 -10.70 24.89
N ALA A 228 16.01 -9.52 24.69
CA ALA A 228 15.30 -8.40 24.06
C ALA A 228 14.93 -8.68 22.59
N ALA A 229 15.81 -9.33 21.81
CA ALA A 229 15.52 -9.59 20.40
C ALA A 229 14.34 -10.57 20.20
N PRO A 230 14.28 -11.74 20.89
CA PRO A 230 13.11 -12.60 20.83
C PRO A 230 11.80 -11.92 21.25
N ILE A 231 11.82 -11.07 22.28
CA ILE A 231 10.64 -10.32 22.73
C ILE A 231 10.17 -9.37 21.63
N VAL A 232 11.08 -8.56 21.07
CA VAL A 232 10.76 -7.59 20.01
C VAL A 232 10.31 -8.31 18.73
N ILE A 233 10.92 -9.43 18.37
CA ILE A 233 10.51 -10.28 17.26
C ILE A 233 9.10 -10.83 17.48
N ALA A 234 8.81 -11.37 18.67
CA ALA A 234 7.47 -11.89 18.98
C ALA A 234 6.42 -10.77 18.92
N LEU A 235 6.72 -9.59 19.48
CA LEU A 235 5.85 -8.41 19.39
C LEU A 235 5.65 -7.95 17.94
N ALA A 236 6.69 -7.99 17.11
CA ALA A 236 6.59 -7.64 15.70
C ALA A 236 5.75 -8.67 14.92
N VAL A 237 5.87 -9.97 15.16
CA VAL A 237 5.05 -10.98 14.47
C VAL A 237 3.61 -10.92 14.94
N VAL A 238 3.37 -10.85 16.26
CA VAL A 238 2.02 -10.73 16.84
C VAL A 238 1.38 -9.41 16.42
N GLY A 239 2.15 -8.33 16.33
CA GLY A 239 1.66 -7.01 15.90
C GLY A 239 1.01 -7.03 14.52
N ALA A 240 1.44 -7.92 13.62
CA ALA A 240 0.84 -8.05 12.29
C ALA A 240 -0.61 -8.56 12.36
N ILE A 241 -0.93 -9.44 13.32
CA ILE A 241 -2.29 -9.94 13.56
C ILE A 241 -3.20 -8.81 14.04
N TRP A 242 -2.66 -7.93 14.89
CA TRP A 242 -3.44 -6.82 15.47
C TRP A 242 -3.41 -5.56 14.61
N ALA A 243 -2.71 -5.56 13.47
CA ALA A 243 -2.50 -4.38 12.64
C ALA A 243 -3.84 -3.72 12.28
N GLU A 244 -4.82 -4.49 11.83
CA GLU A 244 -6.14 -3.97 11.48
C GLU A 244 -6.87 -3.30 12.67
N SER A 245 -6.73 -3.85 13.88
CA SER A 245 -7.38 -3.27 15.06
C SER A 245 -6.75 -1.92 15.43
N PHE A 246 -5.43 -1.79 15.30
CA PHE A 246 -4.76 -0.50 15.44
C PHE A 246 -5.15 0.49 14.34
N ILE A 247 -5.34 0.00 13.11
CA ILE A 247 -5.81 0.80 11.98
C ILE A 247 -7.21 1.36 12.25
N GLY A 248 -8.15 0.53 12.71
CA GLY A 248 -9.51 0.97 13.04
C GLY A 248 -9.54 2.08 14.10
N VAL A 249 -8.67 1.98 15.13
CA VAL A 249 -8.52 3.02 16.16
C VAL A 249 -7.87 4.29 15.59
N ALA A 250 -6.78 4.17 14.82
CA ALA A 250 -6.07 5.31 14.26
C ALA A 250 -6.86 6.05 13.16
N ALA A 251 -7.71 5.34 12.42
CA ALA A 251 -8.68 5.90 11.49
C ALA A 251 -9.85 6.62 12.18
N GLY A 252 -9.84 6.68 13.51
CA GLY A 252 -10.80 7.43 14.30
C GLY A 252 -12.09 6.67 14.60
N GLY A 253 -12.07 5.32 14.58
CA GLY A 253 -13.09 4.43 15.14
C GLY A 253 -14.51 5.00 15.07
N GLN A 254 -14.99 5.31 13.86
CA GLN A 254 -16.31 5.91 13.73
C GLN A 254 -17.37 4.81 13.71
N ASP A 255 -17.80 4.39 14.90
CA ASP A 255 -18.98 3.56 15.10
C ASP A 255 -20.29 4.22 14.60
N GLY A 256 -20.23 5.47 14.13
CA GLY A 256 -21.36 6.25 13.65
C GLY A 256 -21.46 6.35 12.12
N PRO A 257 -22.68 6.48 11.56
CA PRO A 257 -22.88 6.61 10.11
C PRO A 257 -22.21 7.89 9.58
N TRP A 258 -21.49 7.80 8.46
CA TRP A 258 -20.93 8.95 7.75
C TRP A 258 -22.04 9.96 7.41
N ARG A 259 -22.00 11.17 7.98
CA ARG A 259 -23.04 12.22 7.83
C ARG A 259 -22.47 13.46 7.14
N PRO A 260 -22.33 13.46 5.79
CA PRO A 260 -21.99 14.68 5.09
C PRO A 260 -23.17 15.67 5.14
N PRO A 261 -22.95 17.00 5.03
CA PRO A 261 -24.00 18.00 5.21
C PRO A 261 -25.13 17.92 4.21
N VAL A 262 -24.85 17.40 3.02
CA VAL A 262 -25.90 17.07 2.04
C VAL A 262 -26.98 16.16 2.65
N VAL A 263 -26.67 15.36 3.69
CA VAL A 263 -27.65 14.56 4.42
C VAL A 263 -28.28 15.31 5.59
N THR A 264 -27.53 16.16 6.30
CA THR A 264 -27.98 16.78 7.56
C THR A 264 -28.59 18.16 7.39
N GLN A 265 -28.46 18.78 6.21
CA GLN A 265 -28.94 20.12 5.89
C GLN A 265 -29.72 20.09 4.58
N ARG A 266 -30.55 21.10 4.34
CA ARG A 266 -31.22 21.28 3.05
C ARG A 266 -30.20 21.68 1.99
N LEU A 267 -30.33 21.13 0.80
CA LEU A 267 -29.48 21.54 -0.32
C LEU A 267 -29.85 22.97 -0.75
N PRO A 268 -28.87 23.78 -1.18
CA PRO A 268 -29.17 25.06 -1.81
C PRO A 268 -30.11 24.91 -3.02
N ALA A 269 -30.76 26.02 -3.41
CA ALA A 269 -31.70 26.03 -4.53
C ALA A 269 -30.99 25.85 -5.88
N GLU A 270 -29.73 26.32 -5.92
CA GLU A 270 -28.80 26.32 -7.04
C GLU A 270 -28.38 24.90 -7.43
N VAL A 271 -28.36 23.96 -6.46
CA VAL A 271 -28.09 22.54 -6.73
C VAL A 271 -29.26 21.93 -7.51
N ARG A 272 -29.02 21.63 -8.80
CA ARG A 272 -30.04 21.14 -9.75
C ARG A 272 -30.30 19.64 -9.65
N GLU A 273 -29.35 18.91 -9.09
CA GLU A 273 -29.39 17.47 -8.95
C GLU A 273 -30.13 17.01 -7.70
N ALA A 274 -30.78 15.85 -7.75
CA ALA A 274 -31.06 15.06 -6.55
C ALA A 274 -29.81 14.23 -6.20
N VAL A 275 -29.53 14.01 -4.92
CA VAL A 275 -28.24 13.49 -4.46
C VAL A 275 -28.39 12.12 -3.81
N ILE A 276 -27.55 11.16 -4.22
CA ILE A 276 -27.42 9.85 -3.55
C ILE A 276 -26.07 9.80 -2.84
N VAL A 277 -26.08 9.50 -1.54
CA VAL A 277 -24.88 9.42 -0.69
C VAL A 277 -24.52 7.96 -0.40
N LEU A 278 -23.33 7.53 -0.79
CA LEU A 278 -22.84 6.15 -0.66
C LEU A 278 -21.79 6.06 0.45
N GLY A 279 -22.11 5.29 1.50
CA GLY A 279 -21.17 4.97 2.58
C GLY A 279 -20.02 4.10 2.10
N GLY A 280 -18.94 4.05 2.89
CA GLY A 280 -17.81 3.18 2.64
C GLY A 280 -17.96 1.78 3.24
N HIS A 281 -16.88 1.03 3.16
CA HIS A 281 -16.74 -0.30 3.76
C HIS A 281 -17.03 -0.29 5.26
N ASP A 282 -17.67 -1.35 5.75
CA ASP A 282 -18.16 -1.54 7.13
C ASP A 282 -19.10 -0.44 7.65
N SER A 283 -19.62 0.40 6.76
CA SER A 283 -20.60 1.40 7.17
C SER A 283 -21.95 0.76 7.48
N ARG A 284 -22.73 1.43 8.33
CA ARG A 284 -24.11 1.06 8.65
C ARG A 284 -25.05 2.23 8.50
N TRP A 285 -26.32 1.96 8.21
CA TRP A 285 -27.36 2.98 8.17
C TRP A 285 -28.70 2.44 8.66
N GLN A 286 -29.25 3.08 9.68
CA GLN A 286 -30.47 2.65 10.38
C GLN A 286 -31.77 3.20 9.76
N GLY A 287 -31.73 3.74 8.54
CA GLY A 287 -32.96 4.24 7.89
C GLY A 287 -33.32 5.69 8.24
N THR A 288 -32.44 6.42 8.95
CA THR A 288 -32.68 7.84 9.29
C THR A 288 -32.84 8.68 8.02
N PRO A 289 -33.96 9.42 7.86
CA PRO A 289 -34.21 10.21 6.66
C PRO A 289 -33.27 11.43 6.57
N PRO A 290 -32.84 11.83 5.35
CA PRO A 290 -32.12 13.08 5.13
C PRO A 290 -32.98 14.33 5.41
N ALA A 291 -32.32 15.47 5.64
CA ALA A 291 -32.98 16.75 5.89
C ALA A 291 -33.66 17.36 4.64
N ASP A 292 -33.21 16.98 3.44
CA ASP A 292 -33.78 17.40 2.16
C ASP A 292 -34.45 16.20 1.45
N PRO A 293 -35.69 16.32 0.95
CA PRO A 293 -36.36 15.25 0.20
C PRO A 293 -35.69 14.92 -1.15
N ARG A 294 -34.81 15.79 -1.67
CA ARG A 294 -33.99 15.54 -2.86
C ARG A 294 -32.77 14.67 -2.58
N VAL A 295 -32.51 14.33 -1.32
CA VAL A 295 -31.34 13.55 -0.91
C VAL A 295 -31.78 12.17 -0.44
N GLU A 296 -31.03 11.15 -0.85
CA GLU A 296 -31.14 9.80 -0.32
C GLU A 296 -29.78 9.24 0.10
N ARG A 297 -29.80 8.28 1.02
CA ARG A 297 -28.65 7.40 1.23
C ARG A 297 -28.79 6.18 0.35
N PHE A 298 -27.68 5.77 -0.26
CA PHE A 298 -27.59 4.50 -0.94
C PHE A 298 -27.78 3.36 0.08
N SER A 299 -28.56 2.36 -0.31
CA SER A 299 -28.71 1.13 0.45
C SER A 299 -28.02 -0.03 -0.23
N TYR A 300 -27.06 -0.63 0.48
CA TYR A 300 -26.43 -1.89 0.10
C TYR A 300 -27.40 -3.09 0.11
N ARG A 301 -28.58 -2.93 0.71
CA ARG A 301 -29.67 -3.93 0.69
C ARG A 301 -30.74 -3.64 -0.38
N GLY A 302 -30.60 -2.54 -1.12
CA GLY A 302 -31.55 -2.12 -2.13
C GLY A 302 -32.77 -1.36 -1.60
N LEU A 303 -33.87 -1.42 -2.35
CA LEU A 303 -35.08 -0.63 -2.12
C LEU A 303 -36.24 -1.49 -1.62
N ASP A 304 -37.15 -0.89 -0.85
CA ASP A 304 -38.44 -1.47 -0.51
C ASP A 304 -39.42 -1.42 -1.71
N ARG A 305 -40.61 -2.03 -1.55
CA ARG A 305 -41.67 -2.04 -2.58
C ARG A 305 -42.16 -0.65 -2.99
N ARG A 306 -41.89 0.39 -2.20
CA ARG A 306 -42.25 1.78 -2.47
C ARG A 306 -41.08 2.57 -3.07
N GLY A 307 -39.98 1.89 -3.42
CA GLY A 307 -38.78 2.50 -3.99
C GLY A 307 -37.97 3.32 -2.97
N ARG A 308 -38.10 3.03 -1.67
CA ARG A 308 -37.34 3.70 -0.61
C ARG A 308 -36.13 2.85 -0.18
N PRO A 309 -34.98 3.45 0.12
CA PRO A 309 -33.80 2.69 0.50
C PRO A 309 -33.98 1.95 1.84
N LEU A 310 -33.52 0.70 1.91
CA LEU A 310 -33.59 -0.13 3.12
C LEU A 310 -32.43 0.16 4.08
N PRO A 311 -32.63 0.10 5.41
CA PRO A 311 -31.51 0.14 6.35
C PRO A 311 -30.61 -1.09 6.18
N TYR A 312 -29.31 -0.92 6.44
CA TYR A 312 -28.31 -1.97 6.31
C TYR A 312 -27.26 -1.93 7.43
N GLU A 313 -26.69 -3.10 7.70
CA GLU A 313 -25.59 -3.35 8.63
C GLU A 313 -24.27 -3.51 7.86
N PRO A 314 -23.10 -3.46 8.53
CA PRO A 314 -21.77 -3.49 7.90
C PRO A 314 -21.56 -4.61 6.89
N GLU A 315 -22.07 -5.81 7.17
CA GLU A 315 -21.92 -7.00 6.32
C GLU A 315 -22.52 -6.81 4.92
N ALA A 316 -23.49 -5.91 4.77
CA ALA A 316 -24.06 -5.60 3.46
C ALA A 316 -23.04 -4.92 2.51
N THR A 317 -21.99 -4.31 3.04
CA THR A 317 -20.92 -3.67 2.26
C THR A 317 -19.91 -4.69 1.69
N HIS A 318 -19.88 -5.91 2.21
CA HIS A 318 -18.91 -6.94 1.79
C HIS A 318 -19.23 -7.59 0.43
N GLN A 319 -20.37 -7.21 -0.17
CA GLN A 319 -20.82 -7.73 -1.46
C GLN A 319 -19.99 -7.19 -2.65
N SER A 320 -20.15 -7.80 -3.82
CA SER A 320 -19.39 -7.38 -5.00
C SER A 320 -19.73 -5.96 -5.45
N LEU A 321 -18.76 -5.28 -6.06
CA LEU A 321 -18.99 -3.95 -6.64
C LEU A 321 -20.03 -3.97 -7.75
N ASP A 322 -20.19 -5.10 -8.45
CA ASP A 322 -21.19 -5.29 -9.50
C ASP A 322 -22.61 -5.38 -8.92
N THR A 323 -22.77 -6.14 -7.84
CA THR A 323 -24.02 -6.18 -7.08
C THR A 323 -24.40 -4.79 -6.59
N SER A 324 -23.45 -4.09 -5.94
CA SER A 324 -23.67 -2.74 -5.44
C SER A 324 -23.98 -1.73 -6.56
N ALA A 325 -23.30 -1.83 -7.71
CA ALA A 325 -23.58 -0.99 -8.88
C ALA A 325 -24.98 -1.23 -9.47
N GLY A 326 -25.45 -2.49 -9.51
CA GLY A 326 -26.80 -2.82 -9.92
C GLY A 326 -27.87 -2.26 -8.99
N LEU A 327 -27.65 -2.36 -7.68
CA LEU A 327 -28.53 -1.73 -6.68
C LEU A 327 -28.54 -0.20 -6.80
N LEU A 328 -27.37 0.40 -7.06
CA LEU A 328 -27.25 1.83 -7.28
C LEU A 328 -28.04 2.27 -8.52
N ALA A 329 -27.97 1.52 -9.62
CA ALA A 329 -28.74 1.82 -10.82
C ALA A 329 -30.25 1.87 -10.54
N ALA A 330 -30.78 0.88 -9.81
CA ALA A 330 -32.19 0.87 -9.43
C ALA A 330 -32.58 2.08 -8.56
N GLN A 331 -31.70 2.49 -7.64
CA GLN A 331 -31.93 3.65 -6.79
C GLN A 331 -31.84 4.99 -7.54
N VAL A 332 -30.88 5.12 -8.46
CA VAL A 332 -30.75 6.27 -9.37
C VAL A 332 -32.05 6.48 -10.14
N GLU A 333 -32.59 5.41 -10.73
CA GLU A 333 -33.85 5.49 -11.46
C GLU A 333 -35.04 5.85 -10.57
N ALA A 334 -35.15 5.21 -9.39
CA ALA A 334 -36.26 5.46 -8.46
C ALA A 334 -36.28 6.91 -7.99
N LEU A 335 -35.12 7.47 -7.61
CA LEU A 335 -35.00 8.86 -7.20
C LEU A 335 -35.27 9.82 -8.35
N HIS A 336 -34.75 9.52 -9.55
CA HIS A 336 -35.00 10.33 -10.74
C HIS A 336 -36.48 10.38 -11.11
N ARG A 337 -37.16 9.23 -11.16
CA ARG A 337 -38.60 9.17 -11.45
C ARG A 337 -39.45 9.96 -10.45
N ARG A 338 -39.06 9.94 -9.17
CA ARG A 338 -39.81 10.63 -8.11
C ARG A 338 -39.58 12.15 -8.11
N THR A 339 -38.38 12.60 -8.45
CA THR A 339 -38.00 14.02 -8.36
C THR A 339 -38.03 14.76 -9.69
N GLY A 340 -37.96 14.04 -10.81
CA GLY A 340 -37.76 14.62 -12.14
C GLY A 340 -36.40 15.29 -12.34
N ARG A 341 -35.46 15.16 -11.40
CA ARG A 341 -34.18 15.87 -11.40
C ARG A 341 -33.03 14.98 -11.89
N PRO A 342 -32.00 15.54 -12.55
CA PRO A 342 -30.75 14.82 -12.76
C PRO A 342 -30.14 14.37 -11.43
N ILE A 343 -29.25 13.37 -11.46
CA ILE A 343 -28.71 12.74 -10.25
C ILE A 343 -27.24 13.08 -10.05
N ALA A 344 -26.86 13.39 -8.81
CA ALA A 344 -25.49 13.47 -8.35
C ALA A 344 -25.18 12.33 -7.38
N LEU A 345 -24.01 11.71 -7.52
CA LEU A 345 -23.54 10.66 -6.62
C LEU A 345 -22.44 11.21 -5.72
N VAL A 346 -22.50 10.93 -4.42
CA VAL A 346 -21.49 11.35 -3.44
C VAL A 346 -21.04 10.11 -2.67
N GLY A 347 -19.92 9.52 -3.06
CA GLY A 347 -19.46 8.24 -2.52
C GLY A 347 -18.17 8.38 -1.71
N GLN A 348 -18.06 7.64 -0.60
CA GLN A 348 -16.88 7.60 0.26
C GLN A 348 -16.23 6.21 0.27
N SER A 349 -14.90 6.13 0.14
CA SER A 349 -14.14 4.88 0.13
C SER A 349 -14.76 3.87 -0.86
N GLU A 350 -15.25 2.72 -0.40
CA GLU A 350 -16.01 1.75 -1.20
C GLU A 350 -17.16 2.39 -1.99
N GLY A 351 -17.95 3.30 -1.41
CA GLY A 351 -19.05 3.96 -2.11
C GLY A 351 -18.61 4.78 -3.33
N ALA A 352 -17.38 5.31 -3.32
CA ALA A 352 -16.78 5.91 -4.50
C ALA A 352 -16.45 4.86 -5.57
N MET A 353 -16.00 3.67 -5.17
CA MET A 353 -15.75 2.54 -6.07
C MET A 353 -17.05 2.01 -6.68
N VAL A 354 -18.15 1.94 -5.92
CA VAL A 354 -19.49 1.58 -6.41
C VAL A 354 -19.97 2.57 -7.48
N ALA A 355 -19.84 3.88 -7.24
CA ALA A 355 -20.21 4.90 -8.22
C ALA A 355 -19.39 4.77 -9.53
N ARG A 356 -18.09 4.45 -9.42
CA ARG A 356 -17.23 4.21 -10.59
C ARG A 356 -17.58 2.92 -11.33
N ALA A 357 -17.87 1.84 -10.62
CA ALA A 357 -18.33 0.59 -11.23
C ALA A 357 -19.66 0.77 -11.98
N PHE A 358 -20.62 1.49 -11.40
CA PHE A 358 -21.88 1.84 -12.06
C PHE A 358 -21.65 2.61 -13.36
N LEU A 359 -20.83 3.67 -13.33
CA LEU A 359 -20.56 4.48 -14.52
C LEU A 359 -19.76 3.76 -15.61
N ASP A 360 -19.02 2.72 -15.27
CA ASP A 360 -18.24 1.95 -16.24
C ASP A 360 -19.05 0.80 -16.85
N LYS A 361 -19.81 0.06 -16.03
CA LYS A 361 -20.47 -1.18 -16.44
C LYS A 361 -21.94 -1.01 -16.83
N LEU A 362 -22.60 0.05 -16.36
CA LEU A 362 -24.04 0.24 -16.54
C LEU A 362 -24.34 1.56 -17.25
N PRO A 363 -25.51 1.69 -17.90
CA PRO A 363 -25.93 2.96 -18.48
C PRO A 363 -25.96 4.05 -17.41
N ARG A 364 -25.18 5.13 -17.62
CA ARG A 364 -25.11 6.26 -16.67
C ARG A 364 -26.47 6.89 -16.35
N GLY A 365 -27.45 6.76 -17.25
CA GLY A 365 -28.80 7.30 -17.11
C GLY A 365 -28.81 8.80 -16.78
N PRO A 366 -29.58 9.24 -15.75
CA PRO A 366 -29.73 10.64 -15.38
C PRO A 366 -28.56 11.19 -14.54
N VAL A 367 -27.48 10.42 -14.33
CA VAL A 367 -26.33 10.89 -13.55
C VAL A 367 -25.52 11.92 -14.33
N THR A 368 -25.31 13.09 -13.71
CA THR A 368 -24.59 14.24 -14.30
C THR A 368 -23.40 14.71 -13.47
N ALA A 369 -23.32 14.31 -12.20
CA ALA A 369 -22.23 14.70 -11.31
C ALA A 369 -21.84 13.55 -10.35
N VAL A 370 -20.55 13.43 -10.05
CA VAL A 370 -20.02 12.48 -9.06
C VAL A 370 -18.93 13.14 -8.20
N VAL A 371 -19.06 12.99 -6.90
CA VAL A 371 -18.08 13.39 -5.89
C VAL A 371 -17.50 12.13 -5.25
N LEU A 372 -16.18 11.97 -5.36
CA LEU A 372 -15.45 10.81 -4.84
C LEU A 372 -14.66 11.22 -3.60
N PHE A 373 -15.01 10.68 -2.44
CA PHE A 373 -14.32 10.91 -1.18
C PHE A 373 -13.36 9.79 -0.86
N SER A 374 -12.06 10.09 -0.81
CA SER A 374 -11.01 9.10 -0.56
C SER A 374 -11.22 7.82 -1.40
N PRO A 375 -11.38 7.93 -2.73
CA PRO A 375 -11.46 6.75 -3.59
C PRO A 375 -10.18 5.92 -3.47
N LEU A 376 -10.27 4.62 -3.70
CA LEU A 376 -9.11 3.72 -3.63
C LEU A 376 -8.27 3.90 -4.90
N VAL A 377 -7.29 4.82 -4.83
CA VAL A 377 -6.49 5.25 -5.99
C VAL A 377 -5.57 4.13 -6.44
N GLN A 378 -5.69 3.74 -7.71
CA GLN A 378 -4.95 2.64 -8.31
C GLN A 378 -5.01 1.32 -7.52
N ALA A 379 -6.19 0.92 -7.02
CA ALA A 379 -6.39 -0.40 -6.40
C ALA A 379 -6.17 -1.56 -7.40
N GLY A 380 -5.91 -2.77 -6.90
CA GLY A 380 -5.72 -3.98 -7.71
C GLY A 380 -4.29 -4.17 -8.24
N ARG A 381 -3.26 -3.57 -7.62
CA ARG A 381 -1.87 -3.67 -8.10
C ARG A 381 -1.24 -5.04 -7.89
N THR A 382 -1.83 -5.87 -7.05
CA THR A 382 -1.37 -7.23 -6.74
C THR A 382 -2.52 -8.21 -6.92
N TYR A 383 -2.22 -9.51 -6.94
CA TYR A 383 -3.19 -10.57 -7.07
C TYR A 383 -2.90 -11.72 -6.11
N TYR A 384 -3.93 -12.48 -5.79
CA TYR A 384 -3.84 -13.83 -5.27
C TYR A 384 -5.09 -14.60 -5.70
N PRO A 385 -4.98 -15.89 -6.05
CA PRO A 385 -6.13 -16.70 -6.45
C PRO A 385 -7.03 -17.01 -5.25
N PRO A 386 -8.34 -17.28 -5.47
CA PRO A 386 -9.22 -17.82 -4.45
C PRO A 386 -8.74 -19.22 -3.99
N PRO A 387 -9.21 -19.72 -2.83
CA PRO A 387 -8.85 -21.06 -2.35
C PRO A 387 -9.15 -22.14 -3.39
N GLY A 388 -8.24 -23.12 -3.54
CA GLY A 388 -8.38 -24.22 -4.49
C GLY A 388 -7.81 -23.98 -5.88
N TYR A 389 -7.30 -22.77 -6.16
CA TYR A 389 -6.68 -22.41 -7.45
C TYR A 389 -5.22 -22.00 -7.27
N GLU A 390 -4.37 -22.34 -8.25
CA GLU A 390 -3.02 -21.79 -8.38
C GLU A 390 -3.02 -20.56 -9.31
N GLY A 391 -1.94 -19.78 -9.24
CA GLY A 391 -1.78 -18.52 -9.96
C GLY A 391 -0.91 -17.54 -9.18
N TRP A 392 -0.69 -16.37 -9.77
CA TRP A 392 0.14 -15.32 -9.17
C TRP A 392 -0.30 -14.98 -7.74
N GLY A 393 0.61 -15.08 -6.77
CA GLY A 393 0.36 -14.74 -5.38
C GLY A 393 -0.31 -15.84 -4.55
N VAL A 394 -0.33 -17.11 -4.99
CA VAL A 394 -1.00 -18.21 -4.26
C VAL A 394 -0.61 -18.34 -2.79
N ALA A 395 0.68 -18.34 -2.45
CA ALA A 395 1.17 -18.41 -1.08
C ALA A 395 0.79 -17.15 -0.29
N THR A 396 0.80 -15.98 -0.95
CA THR A 396 0.40 -14.71 -0.34
C THR A 396 -1.08 -14.72 0.04
N GLY A 397 -1.96 -15.22 -0.82
CA GLY A 397 -3.38 -15.37 -0.49
C GLY A 397 -3.60 -16.23 0.75
N TRP A 398 -2.89 -17.35 0.86
CA TRP A 398 -2.95 -18.20 2.06
C TRP A 398 -2.40 -17.53 3.32
N GLN A 399 -1.30 -16.78 3.19
CA GLN A 399 -0.76 -16.02 4.30
C GLN A 399 -1.73 -14.93 4.79
N LEU A 400 -2.33 -14.18 3.87
CA LEU A 400 -3.35 -13.17 4.20
C LEU A 400 -4.56 -13.81 4.88
N ARG A 401 -5.06 -14.94 4.39
CA ARG A 401 -6.15 -15.68 5.04
C ARG A 401 -5.81 -16.08 6.47
N ALA A 402 -4.58 -16.56 6.71
CA ALA A 402 -4.15 -16.92 8.06
C ALA A 402 -4.07 -15.69 9.00
N LEU A 403 -3.56 -14.56 8.50
CA LEU A 403 -3.49 -13.30 9.26
C LEU A 403 -4.90 -12.80 9.63
N PHE A 404 -5.79 -12.68 8.65
CA PHE A 404 -7.16 -12.23 8.85
C PHE A 404 -7.96 -13.21 9.73
N TRP A 405 -7.77 -14.53 9.56
CA TRP A 405 -8.42 -15.52 10.43
C TRP A 405 -8.07 -15.30 11.91
N LEU A 406 -6.80 -15.02 12.22
CA LEU A 406 -6.36 -14.68 13.58
C LEU A 406 -6.89 -13.32 14.03
N ALA A 407 -6.85 -12.30 13.17
CA ALA A 407 -7.30 -10.95 13.46
C ALA A 407 -8.81 -10.86 13.74
N ASN A 408 -9.59 -11.78 13.16
CA ASN A 408 -11.05 -11.86 13.30
C ASN A 408 -11.54 -12.60 14.55
N LEU A 409 -10.69 -13.35 15.26
CA LEU A 409 -11.10 -14.08 16.46
C LEU A 409 -11.86 -13.21 17.49
N PRO A 410 -11.46 -11.95 17.78
CA PRO A 410 -12.17 -11.09 18.72
C PRO A 410 -13.28 -10.23 18.09
N ARG A 411 -13.51 -10.29 16.76
CA ARG A 411 -14.38 -9.32 16.07
C ARG A 411 -15.82 -9.80 15.89
N PRO A 412 -16.82 -8.90 16.05
CA PRO A 412 -18.21 -9.22 15.77
C PRO A 412 -18.49 -9.31 14.26
N VAL A 413 -18.00 -8.34 13.49
CA VAL A 413 -18.01 -8.32 12.02
C VAL A 413 -16.65 -8.82 11.55
N LYS A 414 -16.62 -9.77 10.62
CA LYS A 414 -15.40 -10.43 10.18
C LYS A 414 -15.01 -9.95 8.80
N ASP A 415 -13.76 -9.56 8.66
CA ASP A 415 -13.20 -9.11 7.38
C ASP A 415 -12.47 -10.28 6.71
N HIS A 416 -12.58 -10.43 5.41
CA HIS A 416 -11.89 -11.49 4.68
C HIS A 416 -11.13 -10.93 3.47
N PRO A 417 -9.89 -11.40 3.25
CA PRO A 417 -9.15 -11.01 2.04
C PRO A 417 -9.86 -11.47 0.76
N ASP A 418 -10.75 -12.47 0.85
CA ASP A 418 -11.54 -12.98 -0.27
C ASP A 418 -12.98 -12.46 -0.32
N GLU A 419 -13.32 -11.39 0.43
CA GLU A 419 -14.64 -10.76 0.30
C GLU A 419 -14.96 -10.38 -1.15
N ALA A 420 -16.24 -10.42 -1.50
CA ALA A 420 -16.68 -10.12 -2.86
C ALA A 420 -16.30 -8.69 -3.28
N PHE A 421 -16.28 -7.75 -2.34
CA PHE A 421 -15.75 -6.40 -2.54
C PHE A 421 -14.26 -6.43 -2.96
N VAL A 422 -13.39 -7.06 -2.16
CA VAL A 422 -11.95 -7.16 -2.44
C VAL A 422 -11.70 -7.91 -3.76
N ARG A 423 -12.41 -9.02 -3.98
CA ARG A 423 -12.33 -9.79 -5.22
C ARG A 423 -12.70 -8.98 -6.46
N SER A 424 -13.65 -8.04 -6.35
CA SER A 424 -14.01 -7.16 -7.47
C SER A 424 -12.80 -6.33 -7.92
N MET A 425 -12.03 -5.78 -6.98
CA MET A 425 -10.81 -5.02 -7.30
C MET A 425 -9.70 -5.90 -7.89
N LEU A 426 -9.54 -7.11 -7.35
CA LEU A 426 -8.54 -8.06 -7.84
C LEU A 426 -8.85 -8.59 -9.25
N VAL A 427 -10.12 -8.77 -9.59
CA VAL A 427 -10.55 -9.26 -10.91
C VAL A 427 -10.51 -8.14 -11.94
N ASP A 428 -11.07 -6.97 -11.62
CA ASP A 428 -11.14 -5.82 -12.53
C ASP A 428 -9.97 -4.83 -12.34
N ALA A 429 -8.81 -5.34 -11.94
CA ALA A 429 -7.63 -4.52 -11.63
C ALA A 429 -7.26 -3.57 -12.77
N ALA A 430 -7.42 -3.97 -14.03
CA ALA A 430 -7.16 -3.11 -15.18
C ALA A 430 -7.97 -1.80 -15.14
N PHE A 431 -9.26 -1.89 -14.81
CA PHE A 431 -10.12 -0.72 -14.64
C PHE A 431 -9.72 0.09 -13.40
N TYR A 432 -9.55 -0.56 -12.25
CA TYR A 432 -9.31 0.17 -10.99
C TYR A 432 -7.94 0.84 -10.91
N ARG A 433 -6.95 0.32 -11.65
CA ARG A 433 -5.62 0.92 -11.80
C ARG A 433 -5.61 2.09 -12.78
N ASN A 434 -6.30 1.95 -13.90
CA ASN A 434 -6.14 2.88 -15.02
C ASN A 434 -7.28 3.91 -15.14
N ARG A 435 -8.52 3.56 -14.76
CA ARG A 435 -9.74 4.32 -15.11
C ARG A 435 -10.56 4.86 -13.93
N THR A 436 -10.18 4.56 -12.69
CA THR A 436 -10.88 5.05 -11.49
C THR A 436 -11.04 6.58 -11.47
N LEU A 437 -9.99 7.33 -11.82
CA LEU A 437 -9.99 8.80 -11.81
C LEU A 437 -9.88 9.40 -13.22
N CYS A 438 -10.52 8.76 -14.20
CA CYS A 438 -10.64 9.28 -15.56
C CYS A 438 -12.01 9.94 -15.79
N PRO A 439 -12.07 10.96 -16.67
CA PRO A 439 -13.33 11.58 -17.10
C PRO A 439 -14.31 10.55 -17.67
N VAL A 440 -15.60 10.78 -17.40
CA VAL A 440 -16.71 10.07 -18.06
C VAL A 440 -17.49 11.08 -18.90
N PRO A 441 -17.70 10.85 -20.20
CA PRO A 441 -18.43 11.79 -21.05
C PRO A 441 -19.81 12.15 -20.48
N GLY A 442 -20.09 13.45 -20.36
CA GLY A 442 -21.36 13.97 -19.85
C GLY A 442 -21.54 13.90 -18.33
N VAL A 443 -20.51 13.51 -17.57
CA VAL A 443 -20.55 13.46 -16.10
C VAL A 443 -19.42 14.31 -15.53
N ARG A 444 -19.76 15.30 -14.69
CA ARG A 444 -18.77 16.08 -13.94
C ARG A 444 -18.25 15.23 -12.79
N ILE A 445 -16.94 15.07 -12.65
CA ILE A 445 -16.34 14.26 -11.59
C ILE A 445 -15.33 15.11 -10.83
N ILE A 446 -15.31 14.97 -9.50
CA ILE A 446 -14.26 15.52 -8.63
C ILE A 446 -13.84 14.47 -7.60
N ALA A 447 -12.56 14.42 -7.27
CA ALA A 447 -12.04 13.57 -6.21
C ALA A 447 -11.46 14.39 -5.04
N PHE A 448 -11.94 14.10 -3.84
CA PHE A 448 -11.42 14.64 -2.58
C PHE A 448 -10.40 13.65 -2.01
N LEU A 449 -9.13 14.04 -2.06
CA LEU A 449 -7.99 13.17 -1.76
C LEU A 449 -7.33 13.58 -0.43
N PRO A 450 -7.29 12.69 0.58
CA PRO A 450 -6.51 12.93 1.78
C PRO A 450 -5.01 12.85 1.46
N THR A 451 -4.17 13.56 2.21
CA THR A 451 -2.71 13.53 2.02
C THR A 451 -2.12 12.13 2.04
N VAL A 452 -2.67 11.19 2.81
CA VAL A 452 -2.19 9.80 2.82
C VAL A 452 -2.38 9.07 1.50
N SER A 453 -3.35 9.49 0.66
CA SER A 453 -3.55 8.91 -0.67
C SER A 453 -2.37 9.19 -1.61
N ALA A 454 -1.50 10.15 -1.28
CA ALA A 454 -0.24 10.33 -1.98
C ALA A 454 0.66 9.08 -1.85
N ALA A 455 0.63 8.42 -0.70
CA ALA A 455 1.40 7.20 -0.48
C ALA A 455 0.71 5.94 -1.03
N GLU A 456 -0.55 6.03 -1.46
CA GLU A 456 -1.37 4.90 -1.94
C GLU A 456 -1.06 4.50 -3.39
N ALA A 457 -0.69 5.46 -4.23
CA ALA A 457 -0.33 5.25 -5.62
C ALA A 457 1.19 5.25 -5.82
N PRO A 458 1.75 4.43 -6.73
CA PRO A 458 3.13 4.59 -7.19
C PRO A 458 3.34 5.99 -7.80
N PRO A 459 4.58 6.50 -7.84
CA PRO A 459 4.92 7.71 -8.57
C PRO A 459 4.36 7.73 -10.00
N GLY A 460 3.78 8.85 -10.41
CA GLY A 460 3.17 9.03 -11.73
C GLY A 460 1.81 9.73 -11.69
N GLU A 461 1.18 9.84 -12.85
CA GLU A 461 -0.19 10.37 -12.95
C GLU A 461 -1.17 9.45 -12.20
N TYR A 462 -2.11 10.04 -11.48
CA TYR A 462 -3.14 9.31 -10.75
C TYR A 462 -4.55 9.81 -11.06
N THR A 463 -4.71 10.94 -11.76
CA THR A 463 -6.03 11.55 -12.03
C THR A 463 -6.02 12.38 -13.31
N HIS A 464 -7.10 12.30 -14.07
CA HIS A 464 -7.45 13.24 -15.16
C HIS A 464 -8.78 13.97 -14.86
N VAL A 465 -9.30 13.83 -13.64
CA VAL A 465 -10.44 14.62 -13.12
C VAL A 465 -9.93 15.66 -12.11
N PRO A 466 -10.64 16.79 -11.92
CA PRO A 466 -10.33 17.76 -10.87
C PRO A 466 -10.19 17.11 -9.49
N VAL A 467 -9.29 17.65 -8.67
CA VAL A 467 -9.02 17.11 -7.33
C VAL A 467 -9.04 18.19 -6.27
N TYR A 468 -9.52 17.84 -5.08
CA TYR A 468 -9.37 18.67 -3.89
C TYR A 468 -8.52 17.92 -2.87
N GLN A 469 -7.27 18.35 -2.70
CA GLN A 469 -6.29 17.68 -1.85
C GLN A 469 -6.14 18.39 -0.51
N MET A 470 -6.08 17.65 0.60
CA MET A 470 -5.90 18.27 1.91
C MET A 470 -5.27 17.36 2.97
N PRO A 471 -4.69 17.93 4.05
CA PRO A 471 -4.15 17.18 5.18
C PRO A 471 -5.25 16.35 5.84
N ALA A 472 -5.19 15.04 5.65
CA ALA A 472 -6.08 14.07 6.26
C ALA A 472 -5.50 12.66 6.10
N LEU A 473 -6.01 11.76 6.93
CA LEU A 473 -5.87 10.30 6.78
C LEU A 473 -7.08 9.76 5.99
N HIS A 474 -7.06 8.48 5.60
CA HIS A 474 -8.20 7.86 4.90
C HIS A 474 -9.43 7.91 5.80
N GLY A 475 -10.56 8.43 5.28
CA GLY A 475 -11.77 8.69 6.08
C GLY A 475 -11.70 9.97 6.96
N GLY A 476 -10.53 10.59 7.14
CA GLY A 476 -10.34 11.81 7.93
C GLY A 476 -10.91 13.09 7.29
N LEU A 477 -11.45 13.00 6.07
CA LEU A 477 -12.18 14.10 5.41
C LEU A 477 -13.60 14.29 5.97
N ILE A 478 -14.07 13.34 6.77
CA ILE A 478 -15.41 13.33 7.35
C ILE A 478 -15.53 14.42 8.43
N GLY A 479 -16.61 15.20 8.37
CA GLY A 479 -16.92 16.22 9.38
C GLY A 479 -16.20 17.57 9.21
N ASN A 480 -15.32 17.72 8.21
CA ASN A 480 -14.62 18.97 7.94
C ASN A 480 -15.50 19.96 7.16
N ARG A 481 -15.88 21.09 7.77
CA ARG A 481 -16.74 22.10 7.13
C ARG A 481 -16.17 22.64 5.81
N ALA A 482 -14.86 22.89 5.74
CA ALA A 482 -14.25 23.43 4.53
C ALA A 482 -14.43 22.48 3.34
N VAL A 483 -14.27 21.17 3.56
CA VAL A 483 -14.52 20.12 2.55
C VAL A 483 -15.97 20.12 2.11
N GLN A 484 -16.88 20.27 3.06
CA GLN A 484 -18.31 20.22 2.82
C GLN A 484 -18.76 21.39 1.96
N ASP A 485 -18.24 22.59 2.21
CA ASP A 485 -18.51 23.78 1.39
C ASP A 485 -18.07 23.55 -0.06
N GLN A 486 -16.93 22.87 -0.28
CA GLN A 486 -16.49 22.52 -1.63
C GLN A 486 -17.41 21.56 -2.35
N VAL A 487 -18.00 20.59 -1.65
CA VAL A 487 -18.99 19.69 -2.24
C VAL A 487 -20.16 20.49 -2.76
N ILE A 488 -20.68 21.40 -1.95
CA ILE A 488 -21.81 22.24 -2.32
C ILE A 488 -21.45 23.10 -3.53
N ARG A 489 -20.31 23.80 -3.51
CA ARG A 489 -19.84 24.59 -4.66
C ARG A 489 -19.73 23.77 -5.94
N PHE A 490 -19.17 22.56 -5.86
CA PHE A 490 -19.08 21.66 -7.00
C PHE A 490 -20.48 21.26 -7.50
N LEU A 491 -21.40 20.90 -6.61
CA LEU A 491 -22.76 20.53 -6.97
C LEU A 491 -23.53 21.70 -7.60
N GLU A 492 -23.29 22.94 -7.17
CA GLU A 492 -23.82 24.16 -7.78
C GLU A 492 -23.27 24.44 -9.20
N GLY A 493 -22.26 23.68 -9.63
CA GLY A 493 -21.63 23.80 -10.95
C GLY A 493 -20.36 24.63 -10.97
N ALA A 494 -19.86 25.08 -9.81
CA ALA A 494 -18.60 25.81 -9.74
C ALA A 494 -17.41 24.88 -10.09
N PRO A 495 -16.39 25.38 -10.81
CA PRO A 495 -15.14 24.66 -10.96
C PRO A 495 -14.43 24.59 -9.60
N VAL A 496 -14.16 23.36 -9.14
CA VAL A 496 -13.39 23.10 -7.91
C VAL A 496 -12.20 22.25 -8.30
N ASP A 497 -11.01 22.82 -8.17
CA ASP A 497 -9.73 22.14 -8.38
C ASP A 497 -8.67 22.79 -7.48
N GLN A 498 -8.11 22.00 -6.57
CA GLN A 498 -7.10 22.42 -5.60
C GLN A 498 -6.07 21.29 -5.40
N PRO A 499 -5.21 21.04 -6.40
CA PRO A 499 -4.05 20.17 -6.23
C PRO A 499 -3.01 20.81 -5.32
N ARG A 500 -2.23 19.99 -4.62
CA ARG A 500 -1.21 20.38 -3.66
C ARG A 500 0.13 19.79 -4.08
N ARG A 501 1.17 20.63 -4.16
CA ARG A 501 2.49 20.26 -4.68
C ARG A 501 3.18 19.18 -3.85
N GLU A 502 2.92 19.16 -2.55
CA GLU A 502 3.46 18.14 -1.65
C GLU A 502 2.94 16.74 -1.96
N TYR A 503 1.80 16.59 -2.66
CA TYR A 503 1.23 15.30 -2.97
C TYR A 503 2.18 14.47 -3.83
N ASP A 504 2.75 15.08 -4.88
CA ASP A 504 3.74 14.42 -5.75
C ASP A 504 5.03 14.09 -4.99
N LEU A 505 5.46 14.97 -4.07
CA LEU A 505 6.63 14.72 -3.23
C LEU A 505 6.40 13.52 -2.31
N LEU A 506 5.24 13.44 -1.66
CA LEU A 506 4.89 12.34 -0.76
C LEU A 506 4.74 11.02 -1.52
N GLN A 507 4.20 11.04 -2.74
CA GLN A 507 4.13 9.89 -3.64
C GLN A 507 5.53 9.34 -3.95
N ARG A 508 6.49 10.22 -4.27
CA ARG A 508 7.89 9.86 -4.51
C ARG A 508 8.58 9.32 -3.27
N LEU A 509 8.36 9.94 -2.11
CA LEU A 509 8.90 9.46 -0.82
C LEU A 509 8.34 8.07 -0.45
N GLY A 510 7.07 7.79 -0.79
CA GLY A 510 6.44 6.50 -0.55
C GLY A 510 6.94 5.38 -1.47
N SER A 511 7.57 5.71 -2.61
CA SER A 511 7.92 4.74 -3.68
C SER A 511 8.76 3.55 -3.21
N ALA A 512 9.70 3.76 -2.29
CA ALA A 512 10.56 2.70 -1.76
C ALA A 512 9.76 1.64 -0.96
N TRP A 513 8.58 1.97 -0.48
CA TRP A 513 7.90 1.19 0.54
C TRP A 513 6.70 0.39 0.04
N GLN A 514 6.29 0.63 -1.20
CA GLN A 514 5.17 -0.08 -1.83
C GLN A 514 5.59 -1.47 -2.31
N ALA A 515 4.67 -2.44 -2.37
CA ALA A 515 4.95 -3.69 -3.07
C ALA A 515 5.04 -3.42 -4.58
N PRO A 516 5.89 -4.17 -5.32
CA PRO A 516 5.92 -4.05 -6.77
C PRO A 516 4.54 -4.43 -7.33
N SER A 517 4.08 -3.72 -8.36
CA SER A 517 2.79 -4.03 -8.98
C SER A 517 2.92 -5.26 -9.87
N LEU A 518 2.00 -6.22 -9.80
CA LEU A 518 1.92 -7.31 -10.77
C LEU A 518 1.53 -6.71 -12.14
N LEU A 519 2.32 -6.98 -13.18
CA LEU A 519 2.06 -6.43 -14.50
C LEU A 519 0.75 -6.98 -15.07
N LEU A 520 -0.06 -6.13 -15.69
CA LEU A 520 -1.37 -6.52 -16.26
C LEU A 520 -1.23 -7.63 -17.31
N SER A 521 -0.11 -7.65 -18.01
CA SER A 521 0.20 -8.65 -19.05
C SER A 521 0.54 -10.04 -18.51
N GLN A 522 0.87 -10.17 -17.23
CA GLN A 522 1.32 -11.46 -16.65
C GLN A 522 0.18 -12.27 -16.05
N ASN A 523 -0.86 -11.61 -15.54
CA ASN A 523 -2.00 -12.30 -14.96
C ASN A 523 -3.03 -12.64 -16.06
N PRO A 524 -3.34 -13.94 -16.29
CA PRO A 524 -4.30 -14.34 -17.31
C PRO A 524 -5.67 -13.65 -17.15
N VAL A 525 -6.10 -13.39 -15.90
CA VAL A 525 -7.36 -12.72 -15.57
C VAL A 525 -7.44 -11.31 -16.18
N TRP A 526 -6.29 -10.63 -16.31
CA TRP A 526 -6.22 -9.24 -16.79
C TRP A 526 -5.69 -9.10 -18.21
N SER A 527 -5.02 -10.14 -18.71
CA SER A 527 -4.31 -10.13 -19.99
C SER A 527 -5.20 -9.78 -21.18
N ALA A 528 -6.49 -10.12 -21.12
CA ALA A 528 -7.48 -9.82 -22.15
C ALA A 528 -7.91 -8.34 -22.22
N SER A 529 -7.55 -7.52 -21.22
CA SER A 529 -7.97 -6.11 -21.19
C SER A 529 -7.22 -5.26 -22.24
N ARG A 530 -7.88 -4.20 -22.72
CA ARG A 530 -7.28 -3.20 -23.62
C ARG A 530 -6.76 -1.97 -22.87
N GLU A 531 -6.60 -2.08 -21.56
CA GLU A 531 -6.12 -0.99 -20.71
C GLU A 531 -4.59 -0.95 -20.72
N GLY A 532 -4.05 0.27 -20.77
CA GLY A 532 -2.64 0.52 -20.51
C GLY A 532 -2.28 0.13 -19.08
N ASP A 533 -1.00 -0.17 -18.84
CA ASP A 533 -0.51 -0.57 -17.53
C ASP A 533 0.22 0.61 -16.85
N PRO A 534 -0.39 1.28 -15.86
CA PRO A 534 0.25 2.39 -15.14
C PRO A 534 1.56 1.98 -14.46
N ALA A 535 1.74 0.69 -14.14
CA ALA A 535 3.02 0.24 -13.57
C ALA A 535 4.17 0.31 -14.57
N ARG A 536 3.86 0.33 -15.88
CA ARG A 536 4.86 0.50 -16.93
C ARG A 536 5.06 1.94 -17.37
N THR A 537 3.96 2.69 -17.51
CA THR A 537 3.99 4.02 -18.11
C THR A 537 4.05 5.16 -17.08
N GLY A 538 3.68 4.89 -15.83
CA GLY A 538 3.43 5.92 -14.83
C GLY A 538 2.26 6.84 -15.18
N ARG A 539 1.38 6.42 -16.10
CA ARG A 539 0.25 7.21 -16.60
C ARG A 539 -1.07 6.44 -16.47
N VAL A 540 -2.15 7.19 -16.25
CA VAL A 540 -3.53 6.66 -16.18
C VAL A 540 -4.34 7.10 -17.40
N CYS A 541 -5.55 6.57 -17.56
CA CYS A 541 -6.45 6.87 -18.67
C CYS A 541 -5.88 6.52 -20.06
N GLN A 542 -4.97 5.55 -20.12
CA GLN A 542 -4.33 5.15 -21.38
C GLN A 542 -4.92 3.84 -21.92
N PRO A 543 -5.21 3.73 -23.23
CA PRO A 543 -5.40 2.44 -23.86
C PRO A 543 -4.07 1.66 -23.94
N ARG A 544 -4.15 0.34 -24.11
CA ARG A 544 -3.00 -0.55 -24.34
C ARG A 544 -2.39 -0.38 -25.72
#